data_AF-A0A836JI50-F1
#
_entry.id   AF-A0A836JI50-F1
#
_cell.length_a   1.000
_cell.length_b   1.000
_cell.length_c   1.000
_cell.angle_alpha   90.00
_cell.angle_beta   90.00
_cell.angle_gamma   90.00
#
_symmetry.space_group_name_H-M   'P 1'
#
loop_
_entity.id
_entity.type
_entity.pdbx_description
1 polymer ?
#
loop_
_entity_poly.entity_id
_entity_poly.type
_entity_poly.pdbx_seq_one_letter_code
_entity_poly.pdbx_strand_id
1 'polypeptide(L)'
;MPNTSTYPINNISMTYKYDVPIELNKQEVSVVLQYGSAQGYAPLLEKWKEFQKTWHSPKRNDWDVTFTCGSMDGCEKVFQMLIDENDSVMLQTPTYSGIIGALAPLSPDIIEINQDADGIIPEEIFKKCEEKLKDGKPMPKLLYINPTGANPTGAVISEIRRKKVYELAQKYNFLIIEDDPYCFIHFLDKQPTSFFSLDTDGRVIRMDSFSKTISAGLRIGVITAHKDIINKLVIHISSSILHASSLSQMCLYKLFENWGQQKFEQHFKEIQKFYQERRDMMLTMLEKHLTGLAEWYIPQGGMFFWIKVTVVKDTMDLVMNKCVPQGVYVLPGNAFNYDSSKHDCHLRLSYSYASLEEMEKVILNIINFNCLCQM
;
A
#
# COMPACT_ATOMS: atom_id res chain seq x y z
N MET A 1 28.59 6.30 -19.87
CA MET A 1 28.02 7.50 -19.19
C MET A 1 28.18 8.71 -20.10
N PRO A 2 27.11 9.47 -20.38
CA PRO A 2 27.18 10.72 -21.13
C PRO A 2 27.93 11.81 -20.35
N ASN A 3 28.48 12.80 -21.06
CA ASN A 3 29.20 13.92 -20.46
C ASN A 3 28.22 14.93 -19.84
N THR A 4 28.31 15.14 -18.53
CA THR A 4 27.39 16.00 -17.76
C THR A 4 27.44 17.47 -18.17
N SER A 5 28.51 17.93 -18.84
CA SER A 5 28.60 19.31 -19.37
C SER A 5 27.62 19.60 -20.52
N THR A 6 27.03 18.55 -21.12
CA THR A 6 26.07 18.69 -22.23
C THR A 6 24.63 18.82 -21.77
N TYR A 7 24.36 18.62 -20.47
CA TYR A 7 23.01 18.68 -19.94
C TYR A 7 22.54 20.14 -19.85
N PRO A 8 21.33 20.47 -20.34
CA PRO A 8 20.82 21.84 -20.37
C PRO A 8 20.27 22.30 -19.00
N ILE A 9 20.96 21.97 -17.90
CA ILE A 9 20.53 22.24 -16.53
C ILE A 9 21.70 22.84 -15.74
N ASN A 10 21.57 24.11 -15.36
CA ASN A 10 22.61 24.84 -14.63
C ASN A 10 22.50 24.69 -13.10
N ASN A 11 21.28 24.71 -12.57
CA ASN A 11 20.98 24.59 -11.14
C ASN A 11 19.64 23.91 -10.93
N ILE A 12 19.43 23.38 -9.73
CA ILE A 12 18.18 22.80 -9.27
C ILE A 12 17.94 23.30 -7.85
N SER A 13 16.80 23.97 -7.64
CA SER A 13 16.36 24.42 -6.32
C SER A 13 14.88 24.15 -6.13
N MET A 14 14.47 24.01 -4.88
CA MET A 14 13.06 23.87 -4.49
C MET A 14 12.87 24.33 -3.03
N THR A 15 11.63 24.61 -2.65
CA THR A 15 11.28 24.99 -1.28
C THR A 15 10.33 23.94 -0.71
N TYR A 16 10.70 23.30 0.40
CA TYR A 16 9.80 22.39 1.11
C TYR A 16 8.78 23.17 1.96
N LYS A 17 7.78 22.46 2.49
CA LYS A 17 6.85 23.01 3.49
C LYS A 17 7.62 23.66 4.64
N TYR A 18 7.04 24.71 5.21
CA TYR A 18 7.66 25.58 6.23
C TYR A 18 8.84 26.41 5.69
N ASP A 19 8.77 26.77 4.41
CA ASP A 19 9.72 27.67 3.74
C ASP A 19 11.19 27.25 3.87
N VAL A 20 11.45 25.94 3.81
CA VAL A 20 12.82 25.40 3.88
C VAL A 20 13.40 25.35 2.46
N PRO A 21 14.30 26.27 2.08
CA PRO A 21 14.89 26.25 0.75
C PRO A 21 15.94 25.16 0.65
N ILE A 22 16.03 24.55 -0.53
CA ILE A 22 17.17 23.74 -0.91
C ILE A 22 17.69 24.15 -2.28
N GLU A 23 19.00 24.17 -2.40
CA GLU A 23 19.72 24.35 -3.65
C GLU A 23 20.77 23.24 -3.75
N LEU A 24 20.75 22.51 -4.86
CA LEU A 24 21.74 21.47 -5.11
C LEU A 24 23.05 22.13 -5.54
N ASN A 25 24.15 21.75 -4.90
CA ASN A 25 25.47 22.21 -5.32
C ASN A 25 25.88 21.55 -6.67
N LYS A 26 26.93 22.06 -7.32
CA LYS A 26 27.37 21.57 -8.64
C LYS A 26 27.66 20.06 -8.68
N GLN A 27 28.20 19.50 -7.60
CA GLN A 27 28.49 18.07 -7.51
C GLN A 27 27.19 17.26 -7.41
N GLU A 28 26.25 17.72 -6.59
CA GLU A 28 24.93 17.11 -6.45
C GLU A 28 24.14 17.15 -7.76
N VAL A 29 24.13 18.30 -8.46
CA VAL A 29 23.51 18.42 -9.79
C VAL A 29 24.13 17.42 -10.77
N SER A 30 25.46 17.30 -10.79
CA SER A 30 26.14 16.33 -11.66
C SER A 30 25.77 14.88 -11.34
N VAL A 31 25.63 14.54 -10.05
CA VAL A 31 25.25 13.20 -9.58
C VAL A 31 23.79 12.87 -9.95
N VAL A 32 22.84 13.77 -9.68
CA VAL A 32 21.41 13.48 -9.89
C VAL A 32 21.00 13.40 -11.35
N LEU A 33 21.78 14.01 -12.24
CA LEU A 33 21.54 13.98 -13.68
C LEU A 33 22.28 12.83 -14.39
N GLN A 34 23.10 12.06 -13.68
CA GLN A 34 23.85 10.93 -14.22
C GLN A 34 23.21 9.59 -13.84
N TYR A 35 23.57 8.54 -14.58
CA TYR A 35 23.30 7.17 -14.17
C TYR A 35 23.85 6.88 -12.77
N GLY A 36 23.04 6.23 -11.95
CA GLY A 36 23.37 5.81 -10.59
C GLY A 36 23.32 4.29 -10.40
N SER A 37 23.52 3.87 -9.15
CA SER A 37 23.34 2.47 -8.76
C SER A 37 21.87 2.06 -8.87
N ALA A 38 21.63 0.85 -9.36
CA ALA A 38 20.29 0.23 -9.39
C ALA A 38 19.64 0.11 -8.00
N GLN A 39 20.46 -0.05 -6.95
CA GLN A 39 19.97 -0.11 -5.57
C GLN A 39 19.44 1.25 -5.09
N GLY A 40 20.03 2.34 -5.56
CA GLY A 40 19.67 3.71 -5.20
C GLY A 40 20.84 4.58 -4.76
N TYR A 41 20.53 5.81 -4.37
CA TYR A 41 21.49 6.81 -3.92
C TYR A 41 22.02 6.47 -2.53
N ALA A 42 23.33 6.24 -2.40
CA ALA A 42 23.95 5.68 -1.20
C ALA A 42 23.64 6.45 0.12
N PRO A 43 23.72 7.78 0.18
CA PRO A 43 23.34 8.51 1.40
C PRO A 43 21.88 8.32 1.80
N LEU A 44 20.98 8.17 0.82
CA LEU A 44 19.58 7.88 1.09
C LEU A 44 19.35 6.45 1.56
N LEU A 45 20.09 5.46 1.01
CA LEU A 45 20.05 4.07 1.47
C LEU A 45 20.40 3.98 2.95
N GLU A 46 21.50 4.62 3.38
CA GLU A 46 21.92 4.62 4.78
C GLU A 46 20.91 5.33 5.68
N LYS A 47 20.40 6.50 5.25
CA LYS A 47 19.36 7.21 5.99
C LYS A 47 18.09 6.37 6.16
N TRP A 48 17.71 5.63 5.13
CA TRP A 48 16.53 4.78 5.19
C TRP A 48 16.74 3.56 6.10
N LYS A 49 17.93 2.96 6.13
CA LYS A 49 18.27 1.90 7.09
C LYS A 49 18.18 2.40 8.53
N GLU A 50 18.59 3.63 8.82
CA GLU A 50 18.40 4.24 10.14
C GLU A 50 16.91 4.31 10.50
N PHE A 51 16.07 4.80 9.58
CA PHE A 51 14.62 4.88 9.80
C PHE A 51 13.97 3.51 9.98
N GLN A 52 14.37 2.49 9.21
CA GLN A 52 13.90 1.12 9.39
C GLN A 52 14.23 0.59 10.80
N LYS A 53 15.43 0.88 11.32
CA LYS A 53 15.80 0.51 12.70
C LYS A 53 14.93 1.24 13.72
N THR A 54 14.75 2.55 13.55
CA THR A 54 13.97 3.38 14.47
C THR A 54 12.48 3.01 14.50
N TRP A 55 11.85 2.84 13.33
CA TRP A 55 10.40 2.62 13.24
C TRP A 55 9.98 1.17 13.40
N HIS A 56 10.86 0.21 13.04
CA HIS A 56 10.48 -1.19 13.01
C HIS A 56 11.33 -2.08 13.92
N SER A 57 12.45 -1.61 14.48
CA SER A 57 13.26 -2.39 15.42
C SER A 57 13.50 -3.85 14.97
N PRO A 58 14.06 -4.07 13.76
CA PRO A 58 14.20 -5.41 13.19
C PRO A 58 15.07 -6.30 14.08
N LYS A 59 14.70 -7.58 14.19
CA LYS A 59 15.40 -8.55 15.06
C LYS A 59 16.67 -9.12 14.44
N ARG A 60 16.89 -8.86 13.15
CA ARG A 60 18.03 -9.36 12.37
C ARG A 60 18.84 -8.19 11.81
N ASN A 61 20.07 -8.49 11.38
CA ASN A 61 20.99 -7.52 10.78
C ASN A 61 21.35 -7.86 9.32
N ASP A 62 20.80 -8.92 8.74
CA ASP A 62 21.10 -9.40 7.39
C ASP A 62 20.02 -9.02 6.37
N TRP A 63 19.36 -7.90 6.60
CA TRP A 63 18.48 -7.24 5.66
C TRP A 63 19.21 -6.07 4.98
N ASP A 64 18.70 -5.70 3.81
CA ASP A 64 19.13 -4.51 3.08
C ASP A 64 17.92 -3.84 2.44
N VAL A 65 18.14 -2.74 1.73
CA VAL A 65 17.08 -1.95 1.11
C VAL A 65 17.41 -1.61 -0.35
N THR A 66 16.38 -1.46 -1.19
CA THR A 66 16.52 -0.96 -2.56
C THR A 66 15.37 -0.01 -2.91
N PHE A 67 15.67 1.06 -3.64
CA PHE A 67 14.67 2.02 -4.11
C PHE A 67 13.99 1.57 -5.40
N THR A 68 12.71 1.88 -5.53
CA THR A 68 11.85 1.52 -6.67
C THR A 68 11.07 2.73 -7.17
N CYS A 69 10.40 2.61 -8.31
CA CYS A 69 9.53 3.63 -8.89
C CYS A 69 8.14 3.70 -8.19
N GLY A 70 8.12 3.54 -6.86
CA GLY A 70 6.92 3.38 -6.03
C GLY A 70 6.67 1.93 -5.62
N SER A 71 5.78 1.71 -4.64
CA SER A 71 5.47 0.34 -4.15
C SER A 71 4.95 -0.58 -5.25
N MET A 72 4.14 -0.07 -6.20
CA MET A 72 3.64 -0.87 -7.33
C MET A 72 4.76 -1.48 -8.18
N ASP A 73 5.78 -0.69 -8.54
CA ASP A 73 6.96 -1.17 -9.27
C ASP A 73 7.74 -2.19 -8.43
N GLY A 74 7.79 -2.00 -7.10
CA GLY A 74 8.41 -2.97 -6.20
C GLY A 74 7.65 -4.30 -6.13
N CYS A 75 6.33 -4.25 -5.97
CA CYS A 75 5.46 -5.43 -5.94
C CYS A 75 5.57 -6.23 -7.24
N GLU A 76 5.48 -5.55 -8.39
CA GLU A 76 5.62 -6.20 -9.71
C GLU A 76 6.96 -6.94 -9.83
N LYS A 77 8.07 -6.30 -9.45
CA LYS A 77 9.41 -6.93 -9.49
C LYS A 77 9.53 -8.12 -8.57
N VAL A 78 8.95 -8.03 -7.37
CA VAL A 78 8.93 -9.15 -6.41
C VAL A 78 8.09 -10.30 -6.96
N PHE A 79 6.93 -10.03 -7.55
CA PHE A 79 6.09 -11.05 -8.14
C PHE A 79 6.78 -11.74 -9.32
N GLN A 80 7.32 -10.97 -10.28
CA GLN A 80 8.07 -11.50 -11.41
C GLN A 80 9.31 -12.32 -11.01
N MET A 81 9.93 -12.00 -9.87
CA MET A 81 11.09 -12.72 -9.37
C MET A 81 10.72 -14.04 -8.66
N LEU A 82 9.53 -14.13 -8.05
CA LEU A 82 9.17 -15.22 -7.15
C LEU A 82 8.12 -16.19 -7.72
N ILE A 83 7.27 -15.71 -8.64
CA ILE A 83 6.10 -16.42 -9.13
C ILE A 83 6.34 -16.89 -10.56
N ASP A 84 6.21 -18.19 -10.75
CA ASP A 84 6.06 -18.87 -12.03
C ASP A 84 4.57 -19.17 -12.29
N GLU A 85 4.25 -19.54 -13.53
CA GLU A 85 2.88 -19.91 -13.92
C GLU A 85 2.34 -21.06 -13.04
N ASN A 86 1.08 -20.93 -12.59
CA ASN A 86 0.39 -21.89 -11.73
C ASN A 86 0.94 -22.05 -10.30
N ASP A 87 1.92 -21.24 -9.89
CA ASP A 87 2.30 -21.21 -8.48
C ASP A 87 1.16 -20.75 -7.59
N SER A 88 1.02 -21.37 -6.43
CA SER A 88 0.03 -20.97 -5.44
C SER A 88 0.44 -19.70 -4.71
N VAL A 89 -0.45 -18.72 -4.67
CA VAL A 89 -0.25 -17.42 -4.02
C VAL A 89 -1.46 -17.09 -3.17
N MET A 90 -1.24 -16.77 -1.90
CA MET A 90 -2.30 -16.27 -1.03
C MET A 90 -2.47 -14.76 -1.19
N LEU A 91 -3.72 -14.33 -1.32
CA LEU A 91 -4.08 -12.93 -1.52
C LEU A 91 -5.08 -12.52 -0.44
N GLN A 92 -4.75 -11.50 0.36
CA GLN A 92 -5.74 -10.83 1.20
C GLN A 92 -6.89 -10.33 0.30
N THR A 93 -8.15 -10.60 0.64
CA THR A 93 -9.31 -10.24 -0.18
C THR A 93 -10.36 -9.50 0.67
N PRO A 94 -11.00 -8.43 0.17
CA PRO A 94 -10.68 -7.71 -1.08
C PRO A 94 -9.32 -7.00 -1.02
N THR A 95 -8.74 -6.66 -2.18
CA THR A 95 -7.41 -6.00 -2.26
C THR A 95 -7.35 -4.94 -3.34
N TYR A 96 -6.29 -4.15 -3.31
CA TYR A 96 -6.02 -3.10 -4.28
C TYR A 96 -5.95 -3.67 -5.71
N SER A 97 -6.79 -3.12 -6.59
CA SER A 97 -6.87 -3.48 -8.02
C SER A 97 -5.53 -3.46 -8.76
N GLY A 98 -4.59 -2.59 -8.36
CA GLY A 98 -3.25 -2.57 -8.94
C GLY A 98 -2.51 -3.90 -8.73
N ILE A 99 -2.64 -4.53 -7.57
CA ILE A 99 -1.98 -5.80 -7.24
C ILE A 99 -2.61 -6.95 -8.03
N ILE A 100 -3.93 -6.93 -8.20
CA ILE A 100 -4.62 -7.87 -9.09
C ILE A 100 -4.06 -7.75 -10.50
N GLY A 101 -3.93 -6.52 -11.02
CA GLY A 101 -3.35 -6.27 -12.35
C GLY A 101 -1.87 -6.67 -12.47
N ALA A 102 -1.10 -6.62 -11.38
CA ALA A 102 0.29 -7.06 -11.36
C ALA A 102 0.44 -8.59 -11.27
N LEU A 103 -0.50 -9.28 -10.62
CA LEU A 103 -0.49 -10.74 -10.46
C LEU A 103 -1.11 -11.46 -11.67
N ALA A 104 -2.20 -10.95 -12.23
CA ALA A 104 -2.96 -11.64 -13.27
C ALA A 104 -2.13 -12.08 -14.49
N PRO A 105 -1.18 -11.26 -15.02
CA PRO A 105 -0.34 -11.67 -16.15
C PRO A 105 0.59 -12.85 -15.85
N LEU A 106 0.89 -13.12 -14.57
CA LEU A 106 1.73 -14.24 -14.14
C LEU A 106 0.95 -15.55 -14.02
N SER A 107 -0.38 -15.51 -14.15
CA SER A 107 -1.29 -16.66 -14.02
C SER A 107 -1.04 -17.57 -12.81
N PRO A 108 -0.95 -17.01 -11.58
CA PRO A 108 -0.83 -17.83 -10.37
C PRO A 108 -2.16 -18.52 -10.00
N ASP A 109 -2.07 -19.60 -9.23
CA ASP A 109 -3.20 -20.21 -8.50
C ASP A 109 -3.50 -19.35 -7.26
N ILE A 110 -4.42 -18.37 -7.41
CA ILE A 110 -4.79 -17.44 -6.34
C ILE A 110 -5.67 -18.13 -5.29
N ILE A 111 -5.19 -18.07 -4.04
CA ILE A 111 -5.91 -18.48 -2.84
C ILE A 111 -6.36 -17.22 -2.12
N GLU A 112 -7.64 -16.87 -2.26
CA GLU A 112 -8.25 -15.75 -1.55
C GLU A 112 -8.31 -16.04 -0.04
N ILE A 113 -7.88 -15.08 0.77
CA ILE A 113 -7.95 -15.10 2.24
C ILE A 113 -8.74 -13.87 2.68
N ASN A 114 -9.91 -14.09 3.26
CA ASN A 114 -10.82 -13.02 3.66
C ASN A 114 -10.28 -12.22 4.86
N GLN A 115 -10.90 -11.06 5.04
CA GLN A 115 -10.62 -10.14 6.14
C GLN A 115 -11.92 -9.62 6.76
N ASP A 116 -11.82 -9.17 8.00
CA ASP A 116 -12.88 -8.44 8.71
C ASP A 116 -12.34 -7.10 9.24
N ALA A 117 -13.00 -6.52 10.26
CA ALA A 117 -12.59 -5.25 10.89
C ALA A 117 -11.13 -5.24 11.39
N ASP A 118 -10.60 -6.40 11.81
CA ASP A 118 -9.25 -6.58 12.34
C ASP A 118 -8.28 -7.11 11.27
N GLY A 119 -8.65 -6.98 9.99
CA GLY A 119 -7.85 -7.38 8.83
C GLY A 119 -7.95 -8.89 8.54
N ILE A 120 -6.90 -9.46 7.93
CA ILE A 120 -6.91 -10.84 7.42
C ILE A 120 -7.27 -11.86 8.52
N ILE A 121 -7.97 -12.94 8.15
CA ILE A 121 -8.39 -14.00 9.09
C ILE A 121 -7.35 -15.15 9.07
N PRO A 122 -6.51 -15.33 10.10
CA PRO A 122 -5.44 -16.33 10.08
C PRO A 122 -5.93 -17.78 10.01
N GLU A 123 -7.13 -18.06 10.52
CA GLU A 123 -7.75 -19.38 10.48
C GLU A 123 -8.01 -19.86 9.04
N GLU A 124 -8.28 -18.93 8.11
CA GLU A 124 -8.42 -19.28 6.70
C GLU A 124 -7.08 -19.70 6.08
N ILE A 125 -5.97 -19.04 6.44
CA ILE A 125 -4.63 -19.43 6.01
C ILE A 125 -4.33 -20.86 6.47
N PHE A 126 -4.57 -21.15 7.77
CA PHE A 126 -4.41 -22.49 8.32
C PHE A 126 -5.23 -23.51 7.54
N LYS A 127 -6.54 -23.26 7.38
CA LYS A 127 -7.45 -24.17 6.68
C LYS A 127 -7.00 -24.47 5.25
N LYS A 128 -6.68 -23.43 4.47
CA LYS A 128 -6.24 -23.57 3.08
C LYS A 128 -4.92 -24.33 2.95
N CYS A 129 -3.99 -24.09 3.87
CA CYS A 129 -2.71 -24.80 3.90
C CYS A 129 -2.88 -26.29 4.27
N GLU A 130 -3.69 -26.61 5.27
CA GLU A 130 -3.96 -28.02 5.65
C GLU A 130 -4.72 -28.76 4.53
N GLU A 131 -5.64 -28.10 3.83
CA GLU A 131 -6.32 -28.66 2.66
C GLU A 131 -5.31 -29.03 1.55
N LYS A 132 -4.35 -28.15 1.23
CA LYS A 132 -3.31 -28.46 0.24
C LYS A 132 -2.38 -29.59 0.69
N LEU A 133 -1.97 -29.60 1.96
CA LEU A 133 -1.15 -30.70 2.51
C LEU A 133 -1.85 -32.04 2.41
N LYS A 134 -3.14 -32.10 2.76
CA LYS A 134 -3.96 -33.30 2.67
C LYS A 134 -4.09 -33.79 1.22
N ASP A 135 -4.23 -32.87 0.28
CA ASP A 135 -4.34 -33.17 -1.15
C ASP A 135 -2.99 -33.44 -1.82
N GLY A 136 -1.87 -33.34 -1.10
CA GLY A 136 -0.52 -33.47 -1.66
C GLY A 136 -0.15 -32.39 -2.68
N LYS A 137 -0.79 -31.22 -2.60
CA LYS A 137 -0.56 -30.08 -3.49
C LYS A 137 0.60 -29.20 -2.98
N PRO A 138 1.32 -28.49 -3.87
CA PRO A 138 2.36 -27.55 -3.45
C PRO A 138 1.83 -26.49 -2.47
N MET A 139 2.65 -26.12 -1.50
CA MET A 139 2.33 -25.03 -0.58
C MET A 139 2.39 -23.67 -1.29
N PRO A 140 1.63 -22.66 -0.83
CA PRO A 140 1.71 -21.32 -1.40
C PRO A 140 3.11 -20.72 -1.22
N LYS A 141 3.65 -20.08 -2.26
CA LYS A 141 4.98 -19.44 -2.21
C LYS A 141 4.98 -18.20 -1.32
N LEU A 142 3.89 -17.42 -1.37
CA LEU A 142 3.79 -16.16 -0.63
C LEU A 142 2.35 -15.81 -0.25
N LEU A 143 2.25 -14.89 0.71
CA LEU A 143 1.05 -14.14 1.07
C LEU A 143 1.29 -12.66 0.75
N TYR A 144 0.47 -12.07 -0.12
CA TYR A 144 0.39 -10.61 -0.25
C TYR A 144 -0.57 -10.04 0.79
N ILE A 145 -0.12 -9.01 1.50
CA ILE A 145 -0.90 -8.38 2.56
C ILE A 145 -0.68 -6.87 2.60
N ASN A 146 -1.77 -6.11 2.71
CA ASN A 146 -1.77 -4.69 3.03
C ASN A 146 -2.23 -4.51 4.49
N PRO A 147 -1.30 -4.36 5.45
CA PRO A 147 -1.59 -4.65 6.86
C PRO A 147 -2.09 -3.45 7.66
N THR A 148 -1.92 -2.24 7.15
CA THR A 148 -2.29 -0.99 7.81
C THR A 148 -3.13 -0.17 6.85
N GLY A 149 -4.35 0.22 7.26
CA GLY A 149 -5.25 1.02 6.43
C GLY A 149 -5.55 0.35 5.10
N ALA A 150 -5.85 -0.96 5.14
CA ALA A 150 -5.95 -1.83 3.98
C ALA A 150 -6.82 -1.23 2.87
N ASN A 151 -6.37 -1.30 1.61
CA ASN A 151 -7.17 -0.87 0.47
C ASN A 151 -7.91 -2.09 -0.11
N PRO A 152 -9.26 -2.15 -0.04
CA PRO A 152 -10.17 -1.03 0.18
C PRO A 152 -10.75 -0.87 1.60
N THR A 153 -10.53 -1.82 2.51
CA THR A 153 -11.32 -1.98 3.75
C THR A 153 -11.09 -0.95 4.85
N GLY A 154 -9.95 -0.26 4.85
CA GLY A 154 -9.52 0.63 5.92
C GLY A 154 -9.09 -0.10 7.21
N ALA A 155 -9.05 -1.44 7.18
CA ALA A 155 -8.71 -2.26 8.33
C ALA A 155 -7.21 -2.14 8.70
N VAL A 156 -6.91 -2.29 9.98
CA VAL A 156 -5.53 -2.43 10.48
C VAL A 156 -5.42 -3.77 11.17
N ILE A 157 -4.47 -4.59 10.75
CA ILE A 157 -4.31 -5.93 11.33
C ILE A 157 -3.85 -5.81 12.78
N SER A 158 -4.61 -6.43 13.68
CA SER A 158 -4.31 -6.46 15.11
C SER A 158 -2.97 -7.16 15.41
N GLU A 159 -2.32 -6.77 16.51
CA GLU A 159 -1.03 -7.34 16.90
C GLU A 159 -1.09 -8.87 17.08
N ILE A 160 -2.19 -9.38 17.62
CA ILE A 160 -2.44 -10.81 17.81
C ILE A 160 -2.50 -11.53 16.46
N ARG A 161 -3.24 -10.96 15.49
CA ARG A 161 -3.34 -11.56 14.14
C ARG A 161 -2.02 -11.48 13.37
N ARG A 162 -1.25 -10.39 13.49
CA ARG A 162 0.09 -10.30 12.88
C ARG A 162 1.02 -11.40 13.39
N LYS A 163 1.06 -11.62 14.71
CA LYS A 163 1.81 -12.73 15.31
C LYS A 163 1.34 -14.07 14.78
N LYS A 164 0.01 -14.27 14.68
CA LYS A 164 -0.55 -15.53 14.19
C LYS A 164 -0.23 -15.80 12.71
N VAL A 165 -0.36 -14.80 11.86
CA VAL A 165 0.01 -14.89 10.43
C VAL A 165 1.50 -15.22 10.30
N TYR A 166 2.36 -14.58 11.10
CA TYR A 166 3.80 -14.88 11.10
C TYR A 166 4.08 -16.33 11.52
N GLU A 167 3.47 -16.83 12.61
CA GLU A 167 3.58 -18.24 13.02
C GLU A 167 3.16 -19.21 11.90
N LEU A 168 2.07 -18.89 11.18
CA LEU A 168 1.60 -19.71 10.06
C LEU A 168 2.56 -19.65 8.87
N ALA A 169 3.15 -18.48 8.59
CA ALA A 169 4.22 -18.34 7.60
C ALA A 169 5.40 -19.25 7.95
N GLN A 170 5.79 -19.32 9.22
CA GLN A 170 6.82 -20.24 9.69
C GLN A 170 6.42 -21.70 9.52
N LYS A 171 5.21 -22.07 9.96
CA LYS A 171 4.70 -23.45 9.90
C LYS A 171 4.65 -23.98 8.47
N TYR A 172 4.15 -23.18 7.54
CA TYR A 172 3.89 -23.61 6.16
C TYR A 172 4.94 -23.13 5.15
N ASN A 173 5.96 -22.43 5.63
CA ASN A 173 7.10 -21.96 4.86
C ASN A 173 6.75 -21.09 3.63
N PHE A 174 5.93 -20.06 3.84
CA PHE A 174 5.66 -19.03 2.81
C PHE A 174 6.30 -17.69 3.17
N LEU A 175 6.54 -16.85 2.15
CA LEU A 175 6.99 -15.47 2.29
C LEU A 175 5.82 -14.52 2.58
N ILE A 176 6.07 -13.41 3.28
CA ILE A 176 5.07 -12.36 3.50
C ILE A 176 5.48 -11.12 2.70
N ILE A 177 4.66 -10.73 1.73
CA ILE A 177 4.83 -9.48 0.99
C ILE A 177 3.99 -8.42 1.71
N GLU A 178 4.65 -7.63 2.55
CA GLU A 178 4.03 -6.59 3.37
C GLU A 178 4.00 -5.26 2.59
N ASP A 179 2.90 -4.96 1.90
CA ASP A 179 2.72 -3.70 1.18
C ASP A 179 2.04 -2.66 2.08
N ASP A 180 2.81 -1.71 2.59
CA ASP A 180 2.38 -0.84 3.69
C ASP A 180 2.48 0.67 3.37
N PRO A 181 1.84 1.14 2.26
CA PRO A 181 1.92 2.54 1.86
C PRO A 181 1.16 3.47 2.81
N TYR A 182 0.38 2.93 3.75
CA TYR A 182 -0.39 3.65 4.76
C TYR A 182 0.14 3.41 6.18
N CYS A 183 1.37 2.89 6.34
CA CYS A 183 2.00 2.60 7.64
C CYS A 183 1.84 3.74 8.67
N PHE A 184 1.95 5.00 8.22
CA PHE A 184 1.84 6.19 9.07
C PHE A 184 0.44 6.84 9.06
N ILE A 185 -0.53 6.28 8.33
CA ILE A 185 -1.91 6.78 8.27
C ILE A 185 -2.81 5.79 9.01
N HIS A 186 -2.62 5.69 10.33
CA HIS A 186 -3.50 4.93 11.22
C HIS A 186 -4.06 5.85 12.31
N PHE A 187 -5.16 5.42 12.92
CA PHE A 187 -5.88 6.17 13.96
C PHE A 187 -5.81 5.48 15.33
N LEU A 188 -4.87 4.55 15.47
CA LEU A 188 -4.54 3.87 16.73
C LEU A 188 -3.65 4.71 17.63
N ASP A 189 -3.72 4.46 18.94
CA ASP A 189 -2.94 5.16 19.97
C ASP A 189 -1.42 4.93 19.85
N LYS A 190 -1.02 3.79 19.27
CA LYS A 190 0.37 3.41 19.05
C LYS A 190 0.60 3.00 17.60
N GLN A 191 1.84 3.19 17.13
CA GLN A 191 2.27 2.68 15.83
C GLN A 191 2.07 1.15 15.77
N PRO A 192 1.37 0.62 14.74
CA PRO A 192 1.25 -0.82 14.52
C PRO A 192 2.62 -1.48 14.36
N THR A 193 2.81 -2.63 15.00
CA THR A 193 3.97 -3.49 14.77
C THR A 193 3.97 -4.00 13.33
N SER A 194 5.05 -3.81 12.57
CA SER A 194 5.13 -4.35 11.20
C SER A 194 5.44 -5.84 11.22
N PHE A 195 5.16 -6.55 10.11
CA PHE A 195 5.66 -7.91 9.95
C PHE A 195 7.18 -7.94 9.94
N PHE A 196 7.82 -6.91 9.39
CA PHE A 196 9.27 -6.76 9.44
C PHE A 196 9.83 -6.70 10.88
N SER A 197 9.13 -6.06 11.83
CA SER A 197 9.47 -6.11 13.26
C SER A 197 9.38 -7.51 13.87
N LEU A 198 8.47 -8.35 13.36
CA LEU A 198 8.29 -9.71 13.84
C LEU A 198 9.33 -10.67 13.27
N ASP A 199 9.92 -10.32 12.13
CA ASP A 199 10.71 -11.24 11.31
C ASP A 199 12.00 -11.73 11.98
N THR A 200 11.99 -13.00 12.37
CA THR A 200 13.15 -13.74 12.88
C THR A 200 13.85 -14.57 11.81
N ASP A 201 13.25 -14.75 10.64
CA ASP A 201 13.68 -15.73 9.64
C ASP A 201 14.18 -15.09 8.34
N GLY A 202 13.87 -13.81 8.11
CA GLY A 202 14.17 -13.13 6.84
C GLY A 202 13.13 -13.41 5.75
N ARG A 203 11.90 -13.79 6.14
CA ARG A 203 10.79 -14.17 5.23
C ARG A 203 9.87 -13.01 4.85
N VAL A 204 10.07 -11.84 5.44
CA VAL A 204 9.25 -10.66 5.15
C VAL A 204 9.93 -9.81 4.11
N ILE A 205 9.18 -9.48 3.05
CA ILE A 205 9.57 -8.50 2.04
C ILE A 205 8.63 -7.31 2.21
N ARG A 206 9.13 -6.24 2.82
CA ARG A 206 8.36 -5.03 3.11
C ARG A 206 8.46 -4.03 1.96
N MET A 207 7.33 -3.50 1.55
CA MET A 207 7.23 -2.37 0.62
C MET A 207 6.79 -1.11 1.37
N ASP A 208 7.58 -0.06 1.25
CA ASP A 208 7.25 1.27 1.72
C ASP A 208 7.01 2.22 0.53
N SER A 209 6.19 3.24 0.73
CA SER A 209 5.86 4.23 -0.30
C SER A 209 5.76 5.63 0.28
N PHE A 210 6.32 6.60 -0.43
CA PHE A 210 6.20 8.02 -0.09
C PHE A 210 4.98 8.68 -0.71
N SER A 211 4.16 7.92 -1.45
CA SER A 211 3.08 8.50 -2.25
C SER A 211 1.95 9.10 -1.42
N LYS A 212 1.78 8.63 -0.17
CA LYS A 212 0.64 8.99 0.70
C LYS A 212 1.07 9.91 1.83
N THR A 213 2.38 10.01 2.07
CA THR A 213 2.98 10.79 3.17
C THR A 213 3.79 11.98 2.68
N ILE A 214 4.33 11.95 1.46
CA ILE A 214 5.15 13.04 0.91
C ILE A 214 4.60 13.50 -0.44
N SER A 215 4.68 12.65 -1.47
CA SER A 215 4.15 12.96 -2.80
C SER A 215 4.07 11.72 -3.69
N ALA A 216 2.89 11.47 -4.26
CA ALA A 216 2.70 10.44 -5.27
C ALA A 216 3.49 10.72 -6.55
N GLY A 217 3.78 11.99 -6.86
CA GLY A 217 4.49 12.42 -8.06
C GLY A 217 6.01 12.21 -8.01
N LEU A 218 6.60 12.04 -6.81
CA LEU A 218 8.03 11.73 -6.69
C LEU A 218 8.39 10.34 -7.26
N ARG A 219 7.40 9.44 -7.34
CA ARG A 219 7.58 8.06 -7.83
C ARG A 219 8.69 7.31 -7.11
N ILE A 220 8.77 7.43 -5.79
CA ILE A 220 9.73 6.67 -4.97
C ILE A 220 9.00 5.69 -4.05
N GLY A 221 9.48 4.46 -4.03
CA GLY A 221 9.16 3.42 -3.06
C GLY A 221 10.44 2.74 -2.59
N VAL A 222 10.33 1.89 -1.56
CA VAL A 222 11.47 1.16 -1.02
C VAL A 222 11.07 -0.27 -0.72
N ILE A 223 11.98 -1.21 -1.02
CA ILE A 223 11.87 -2.60 -0.58
C ILE A 223 12.87 -2.81 0.55
N THR A 224 12.42 -3.38 1.66
CA THR A 224 13.26 -3.85 2.76
C THR A 224 13.07 -5.36 2.89
N ALA A 225 14.15 -6.13 2.77
CA ALA A 225 14.10 -7.60 2.81
C ALA A 225 15.47 -8.19 3.17
N HIS A 226 15.54 -9.51 3.32
CA HIS A 226 16.83 -10.22 3.45
C HIS A 226 17.78 -9.83 2.29
N LYS A 227 19.06 -9.61 2.59
CA LYS A 227 20.06 -9.09 1.64
C LYS A 227 20.15 -9.89 0.34
N ASP A 228 19.94 -11.20 0.39
CA ASP A 228 20.00 -12.05 -0.82
C ASP A 228 18.82 -11.79 -1.76
N ILE A 229 17.64 -11.48 -1.21
CA ILE A 229 16.46 -11.06 -1.97
C ILE A 229 16.74 -9.70 -2.61
N ILE A 230 17.31 -8.76 -1.84
CA ILE A 230 17.69 -7.43 -2.34
C ILE A 230 18.72 -7.54 -3.48
N ASN A 231 19.74 -8.38 -3.35
CA ASN A 231 20.74 -8.60 -4.40
C ASN A 231 20.10 -9.06 -5.72
N LYS A 232 19.09 -9.94 -5.68
CA LYS A 232 18.35 -10.38 -6.87
C LYS A 232 17.46 -9.28 -7.43
N LEU A 233 16.79 -8.53 -6.58
CA LEU A 233 15.97 -7.38 -6.98
C LEU A 233 16.81 -6.29 -7.65
N VAL A 234 18.00 -5.99 -7.15
CA VAL A 234 18.91 -4.99 -7.74
C VAL A 234 19.31 -5.40 -9.16
N ILE A 235 19.58 -6.68 -9.41
CA ILE A 235 19.84 -7.19 -10.76
C ILE A 235 18.60 -6.99 -11.64
N HIS A 236 17.42 -7.38 -11.17
CA HIS A 236 16.17 -7.22 -11.94
C HIS A 236 15.87 -5.75 -12.27
N ILE A 237 16.00 -4.85 -11.30
CA ILE A 237 15.86 -3.40 -11.47
C ILE A 237 16.82 -2.88 -12.54
N SER A 238 18.08 -3.34 -12.51
CA SER A 238 19.11 -2.91 -13.46
C SER A 238 18.78 -3.32 -14.91
N SER A 239 18.04 -4.41 -15.11
CA SER A 239 17.58 -4.83 -16.43
C SER A 239 16.26 -4.19 -16.88
N SER A 240 15.52 -3.53 -15.97
CA SER A 240 14.23 -2.91 -16.29
C SER A 240 14.30 -1.39 -16.36
N ILE A 241 14.43 -0.72 -15.22
CA ILE A 241 14.32 0.75 -15.10
C ILE A 241 15.69 1.39 -14.88
N LEU A 242 16.75 0.58 -14.85
CA LEU A 242 18.11 0.91 -14.43
C LEU A 242 18.19 1.28 -12.94
N HIS A 243 17.52 2.35 -12.52
CA HIS A 243 17.38 2.79 -11.13
C HIS A 243 16.20 3.75 -10.99
N ALA A 244 15.65 3.91 -9.79
CA ALA A 244 14.69 4.97 -9.51
C ALA A 244 15.31 6.36 -9.74
N SER A 245 14.50 7.37 -10.08
CA SER A 245 14.98 8.73 -10.39
C SER A 245 15.91 9.28 -9.31
N SER A 246 17.17 9.53 -9.68
CA SER A 246 18.18 10.10 -8.77
C SER A 246 17.80 11.49 -8.28
N LEU A 247 17.11 12.29 -9.10
CA LEU A 247 16.58 13.58 -8.70
C LEU A 247 15.53 13.44 -7.61
N SER A 248 14.54 12.55 -7.78
CA SER A 248 13.51 12.30 -6.76
C SER A 248 14.12 11.75 -5.47
N GLN A 249 15.13 10.87 -5.56
CA GLN A 249 15.87 10.36 -4.40
C GLN A 249 16.65 11.49 -3.69
N MET A 250 17.29 12.39 -4.42
CA MET A 250 17.98 13.54 -3.82
C MET A 250 17.00 14.50 -3.13
N CYS A 251 15.86 14.79 -3.77
CA CYS A 251 14.79 15.58 -3.15
C CYS A 251 14.27 14.92 -1.88
N LEU A 252 14.21 13.58 -1.82
CA LEU A 252 13.82 12.89 -0.60
C LEU A 252 14.92 12.95 0.47
N TYR A 253 16.17 12.71 0.08
CA TYR A 253 17.33 12.76 0.98
C TYR A 253 17.50 14.13 1.64
N LYS A 254 17.44 15.20 0.84
CA LYS A 254 17.51 16.57 1.35
C LYS A 254 16.36 16.90 2.29
N LEU A 255 15.15 16.40 2.02
CA LEU A 255 14.03 16.55 2.94
C LEU A 255 14.33 15.83 4.26
N PHE A 256 14.86 14.60 4.20
CA PHE A 256 15.20 13.80 5.38
C PHE A 256 16.26 14.46 6.26
N GLU A 257 17.30 15.00 5.65
CA GLU A 257 18.38 15.72 6.34
C GLU A 257 17.89 17.03 6.97
N ASN A 258 17.07 17.82 6.26
CA ASN A 258 16.62 19.11 6.75
C ASN A 258 15.54 19.00 7.85
N TRP A 259 14.63 18.04 7.72
CA TRP A 259 13.54 17.89 8.68
C TRP A 259 14.01 17.18 9.95
N GLY A 260 14.89 16.20 9.81
CA GLY A 260 15.26 15.32 10.92
C GLY A 260 14.06 14.55 11.46
N GLN A 261 14.30 13.63 12.40
CA GLN A 261 13.28 12.71 12.88
C GLN A 261 12.06 13.42 13.50
N GLN A 262 12.27 14.44 14.32
CA GLN A 262 11.20 15.11 15.06
C GLN A 262 10.16 15.76 14.14
N LYS A 263 10.58 16.44 13.06
CA LYS A 263 9.64 17.07 12.12
C LYS A 263 8.90 16.03 11.28
N PHE A 264 9.49 14.87 10.98
CA PHE A 264 8.73 13.78 10.34
C PHE A 264 7.66 13.21 11.25
N GLU A 265 7.99 12.95 12.51
CA GLU A 265 7.00 12.46 13.47
C GLU A 265 5.85 13.45 13.63
N GLN A 266 6.15 14.75 13.68
CA GLN A 266 5.13 15.79 13.68
C GLN A 266 4.28 15.77 12.40
N HIS A 267 4.93 15.71 11.23
CA HIS A 267 4.24 15.67 9.94
C HIS A 267 3.32 14.44 9.80
N PHE A 268 3.76 13.27 10.27
CA PHE A 268 2.93 12.07 10.31
C PHE A 268 1.73 12.24 11.26
N LYS A 269 1.91 12.83 12.44
CA LYS A 269 0.79 13.15 13.34
C LYS A 269 -0.20 14.14 12.72
N GLU A 270 0.28 15.15 11.99
CA GLU A 270 -0.57 16.08 11.25
C GLU A 270 -1.40 15.36 10.18
N ILE A 271 -0.77 14.43 9.43
CA ILE A 271 -1.46 13.59 8.44
C ILE A 271 -2.51 12.69 9.11
N GLN A 272 -2.15 12.01 10.21
CA GLN A 272 -3.06 11.14 10.96
C GLN A 272 -4.28 11.91 11.42
N LYS A 273 -4.07 13.07 12.05
CA LYS A 273 -5.16 13.95 12.50
C LYS A 273 -6.06 14.37 11.35
N PHE A 274 -5.48 14.83 10.24
CA PHE A 274 -6.25 15.25 9.07
C PHE A 274 -7.14 14.12 8.52
N TYR A 275 -6.58 12.92 8.35
CA TYR A 275 -7.35 11.79 7.82
C TYR A 275 -8.36 11.24 8.85
N GLN A 276 -8.07 11.32 10.15
CA GLN A 276 -8.98 10.93 11.22
C GLN A 276 -10.22 11.84 11.24
N GLU A 277 -10.02 13.16 11.22
CA GLU A 277 -11.12 14.14 11.17
C GLU A 277 -12.02 13.91 9.96
N ARG A 278 -11.42 13.60 8.80
CA ARG A 278 -12.18 13.33 7.57
C ARG A 278 -12.90 11.98 7.59
N ARG A 279 -12.30 10.96 8.21
CA ARG A 279 -12.97 9.68 8.50
C ARG A 279 -14.18 9.91 9.40
N ASP A 280 -14.05 10.70 10.46
CA ASP A 280 -15.13 11.00 11.42
C ASP A 280 -16.28 11.77 10.77
N MET A 281 -15.96 12.73 9.89
CA MET A 281 -16.95 13.46 9.10
C MET A 281 -17.74 12.52 8.17
N MET A 282 -17.06 11.65 7.42
CA MET A 282 -17.72 10.66 6.57
C MET A 282 -18.56 9.68 7.40
N LEU A 283 -18.04 9.20 8.55
CA LEU A 283 -18.76 8.32 9.47
C LEU A 283 -20.09 8.95 9.91
N THR A 284 -20.06 10.21 10.36
CA THR A 284 -21.26 10.94 10.78
C THR A 284 -22.33 10.98 9.68
N MET A 285 -21.90 11.19 8.42
CA MET A 285 -22.82 11.18 7.29
C MET A 285 -23.37 9.77 6.98
N LEU A 286 -22.52 8.74 7.05
CA LEU A 286 -22.95 7.35 6.86
C LEU A 286 -23.97 6.93 7.92
N GLU A 287 -23.72 7.25 9.20
CA GLU A 287 -24.64 6.97 10.30
C GLU A 287 -25.98 7.71 10.14
N LYS A 288 -25.94 8.98 9.73
CA LYS A 288 -27.13 9.80 9.51
C LYS A 288 -28.01 9.29 8.36
N HIS A 289 -27.39 8.79 7.29
CA HIS A 289 -28.09 8.57 6.01
C HIS A 289 -28.20 7.11 5.56
N LEU A 290 -27.29 6.24 5.97
CA LEU A 290 -27.20 4.85 5.49
C LEU A 290 -27.43 3.79 6.57
N THR A 291 -27.69 4.17 7.82
CA THR A 291 -28.06 3.22 8.87
C THR A 291 -29.30 2.42 8.44
N GLY A 292 -29.17 1.09 8.41
CA GLY A 292 -30.21 0.16 7.93
C GLY A 292 -30.21 -0.10 6.41
N LEU A 293 -29.43 0.68 5.63
CA LEU A 293 -29.28 0.53 4.17
C LEU A 293 -27.89 0.01 3.76
N ALA A 294 -26.91 0.17 4.64
CA ALA A 294 -25.56 -0.34 4.46
C ALA A 294 -24.96 -0.81 5.80
N GLU A 295 -23.97 -1.70 5.69
CA GLU A 295 -23.14 -2.18 6.79
C GLU A 295 -21.69 -1.74 6.54
N TRP A 296 -20.95 -1.37 7.58
CA TRP A 296 -19.55 -1.02 7.45
C TRP A 296 -18.80 -1.28 8.76
N TYR A 297 -17.48 -1.45 8.63
CA TYR A 297 -16.56 -1.32 9.75
C TYR A 297 -15.98 0.10 9.76
N ILE A 298 -15.72 0.63 10.94
CA ILE A 298 -15.08 1.93 11.08
C ILE A 298 -13.59 1.75 10.73
N PRO A 299 -13.06 2.45 9.71
CA PRO A 299 -11.65 2.37 9.34
C PRO A 299 -10.75 2.78 10.51
N GLN A 300 -9.70 2.00 10.73
CA GLN A 300 -8.66 2.27 11.72
C GLN A 300 -7.40 2.88 11.07
N GLY A 301 -7.39 3.02 9.75
CA GLY A 301 -6.34 3.70 9.01
C GLY A 301 -6.68 3.87 7.53
N GLY A 302 -5.74 4.44 6.80
CA GLY A 302 -5.87 4.73 5.38
C GLY A 302 -6.82 5.90 5.12
N MET A 303 -7.42 5.88 3.93
CA MET A 303 -8.21 6.98 3.39
C MET A 303 -9.53 6.53 2.74
N PHE A 304 -10.00 5.33 3.12
CA PHE A 304 -11.13 4.66 2.47
C PHE A 304 -12.13 4.13 3.50
N PHE A 305 -13.41 4.26 3.17
CA PHE A 305 -14.50 3.49 3.75
C PHE A 305 -14.88 2.37 2.78
N TRP A 306 -15.06 1.18 3.34
CA TRP A 306 -15.62 0.04 2.63
C TRP A 306 -16.99 -0.27 3.19
N ILE A 307 -18.01 0.05 2.40
CA ILE A 307 -19.40 -0.09 2.83
C ILE A 307 -20.07 -1.19 2.02
N LYS A 308 -20.84 -2.04 2.67
CA LYS A 308 -21.68 -3.07 2.05
C LYS A 308 -23.09 -2.52 1.93
N VAL A 309 -23.54 -2.21 0.72
CA VAL A 309 -24.88 -1.70 0.44
C VAL A 309 -25.86 -2.87 0.43
N THR A 310 -26.67 -3.03 1.48
CA THR A 310 -27.50 -4.23 1.69
C THR A 310 -28.71 -4.29 0.77
N VAL A 311 -29.10 -3.15 0.20
CA VAL A 311 -30.27 -3.00 -0.68
C VAL A 311 -29.97 -3.20 -2.17
N VAL A 312 -28.71 -3.45 -2.52
CA VAL A 312 -28.27 -3.62 -3.92
C VAL A 312 -27.60 -4.98 -4.09
N LYS A 313 -27.95 -5.71 -5.16
CA LYS A 313 -27.36 -7.02 -5.46
C LYS A 313 -25.96 -6.91 -6.06
N ASP A 314 -25.72 -5.88 -6.87
CA ASP A 314 -24.42 -5.60 -7.47
C ASP A 314 -24.22 -4.08 -7.57
N THR A 315 -23.17 -3.59 -6.93
CA THR A 315 -22.85 -2.15 -6.90
C THR A 315 -22.32 -1.64 -8.23
N MET A 316 -21.86 -2.52 -9.13
CA MET A 316 -21.45 -2.11 -10.48
C MET A 316 -22.58 -1.39 -11.22
N ASP A 317 -23.80 -1.91 -11.13
CA ASP A 317 -24.99 -1.32 -11.75
C ASP A 317 -25.31 0.06 -11.16
N LEU A 318 -25.32 0.16 -9.83
CA LEU A 318 -25.50 1.42 -9.11
C LEU A 318 -24.49 2.48 -9.57
N VAL A 319 -23.21 2.11 -9.68
CA VAL A 319 -22.16 3.04 -10.08
C VAL A 319 -22.34 3.50 -11.52
N MET A 320 -22.49 2.56 -12.46
CA MET A 320 -22.51 2.87 -13.89
C MET A 320 -23.79 3.59 -14.31
N ASN A 321 -24.94 3.21 -13.78
CA ASN A 321 -26.23 3.72 -14.22
C ASN A 321 -26.75 4.90 -13.40
N LYS A 322 -26.22 5.12 -12.18
CA LYS A 322 -26.65 6.24 -11.34
C LYS A 322 -25.53 7.21 -10.97
N CYS A 323 -24.43 6.71 -10.41
CA CYS A 323 -23.38 7.60 -9.91
C CYS A 323 -22.68 8.35 -11.05
N VAL A 324 -22.18 7.63 -12.06
CA VAL A 324 -21.41 8.23 -13.18
C VAL A 324 -22.22 9.28 -13.95
N PRO A 325 -23.48 9.05 -14.36
CA PRO A 325 -24.29 10.06 -15.04
C PRO A 325 -24.52 11.35 -14.22
N GLN A 326 -24.41 11.29 -12.90
CA GLN A 326 -24.54 12.45 -12.00
C GLN A 326 -23.19 13.09 -11.64
N GLY A 327 -22.10 12.64 -12.28
CA GLY A 327 -20.74 13.10 -12.01
C GLY A 327 -20.20 12.63 -10.66
N VAL A 328 -20.73 11.52 -10.13
CA VAL A 328 -20.26 10.90 -8.88
C VAL A 328 -19.39 9.69 -9.23
N TYR A 329 -18.12 9.74 -8.82
CA TYR A 329 -17.14 8.69 -9.10
C TYR A 329 -16.78 7.95 -7.80
N VAL A 330 -17.38 6.78 -7.62
CA VAL A 330 -17.04 5.82 -6.56
C VAL A 330 -16.65 4.49 -7.20
N LEU A 331 -15.93 3.65 -6.45
CA LEU A 331 -15.49 2.36 -7.00
C LEU A 331 -16.38 1.22 -6.49
N PRO A 332 -16.93 0.39 -7.40
CA PRO A 332 -17.70 -0.80 -7.03
C PRO A 332 -16.78 -1.90 -6.51
N GLY A 333 -17.34 -2.77 -5.69
CA GLY A 333 -16.57 -3.76 -4.96
C GLY A 333 -15.89 -4.78 -5.86
N ASN A 334 -16.50 -5.05 -7.01
CA ASN A 334 -16.01 -5.97 -8.04
C ASN A 334 -14.58 -5.62 -8.50
N ALA A 335 -14.20 -4.33 -8.47
CA ALA A 335 -12.86 -3.88 -8.85
C ALA A 335 -11.75 -4.33 -7.89
N PHE A 336 -12.10 -4.82 -6.70
CA PHE A 336 -11.17 -5.26 -5.65
C PHE A 336 -11.16 -6.79 -5.46
N ASN A 337 -11.88 -7.50 -6.33
CA ASN A 337 -11.88 -8.96 -6.41
C ASN A 337 -10.95 -9.41 -7.53
N TYR A 338 -10.21 -10.51 -7.31
CA TYR A 338 -9.33 -11.05 -8.35
C TYR A 338 -10.14 -11.48 -9.58
N ASP A 339 -11.28 -12.13 -9.34
CA ASP A 339 -12.32 -12.33 -10.35
C ASP A 339 -13.34 -11.20 -10.28
N SER A 340 -13.17 -10.20 -11.15
CA SER A 340 -14.05 -9.03 -11.22
C SER A 340 -15.45 -9.33 -11.77
N SER A 341 -15.71 -10.55 -12.24
CA SER A 341 -17.06 -10.96 -12.69
C SER A 341 -17.98 -11.34 -11.54
N LYS A 342 -17.43 -11.61 -10.34
CA LYS A 342 -18.20 -11.87 -9.13
C LYS A 342 -19.03 -10.64 -8.77
N HIS A 343 -20.32 -10.84 -8.52
CA HIS A 343 -21.18 -9.79 -7.97
C HIS A 343 -20.65 -9.33 -6.61
N ASP A 344 -20.71 -8.02 -6.36
CA ASP A 344 -20.25 -7.44 -5.11
C ASP A 344 -21.18 -6.30 -4.65
N CYS A 345 -21.62 -6.39 -3.40
CA CYS A 345 -22.49 -5.40 -2.77
C CYS A 345 -21.71 -4.23 -2.14
N HIS A 346 -20.38 -4.18 -2.25
CA HIS A 346 -19.57 -3.16 -1.58
C HIS A 346 -19.23 -1.96 -2.46
N LEU A 347 -19.04 -0.80 -1.82
CA LEU A 347 -18.48 0.40 -2.43
C LEU A 347 -17.24 0.83 -1.65
N ARG A 348 -16.20 1.25 -2.37
CA ARG A 348 -15.09 1.99 -1.77
C ARG A 348 -15.32 3.49 -1.90
N LEU A 349 -15.50 4.15 -0.77
CA LEU A 349 -15.61 5.61 -0.66
C LEU A 349 -14.28 6.20 -0.20
N SER A 350 -13.74 7.18 -0.94
CA SER A 350 -12.52 7.89 -0.52
C SER A 350 -12.89 9.16 0.20
N TYR A 351 -12.32 9.37 1.39
CA TYR A 351 -12.44 10.64 2.11
C TYR A 351 -11.18 11.50 1.97
N SER A 352 -10.29 11.24 1.01
CA SER A 352 -9.02 11.99 0.90
C SER A 352 -9.16 13.41 0.33
N TYR A 353 -9.87 13.56 -0.79
CA TYR A 353 -9.89 14.82 -1.56
C TYR A 353 -11.24 15.52 -1.54
N ALA A 354 -12.34 14.75 -1.54
CA ALA A 354 -13.70 15.26 -1.71
C ALA A 354 -14.09 16.32 -0.66
N SER A 355 -14.77 17.39 -1.04
CA SER A 355 -15.38 18.30 -0.08
C SER A 355 -16.50 17.62 0.72
N LEU A 356 -16.95 18.21 1.82
CA LEU A 356 -18.08 17.68 2.58
C LEU A 356 -19.37 17.61 1.74
N GLU A 357 -19.59 18.61 0.89
CA GLU A 357 -20.71 18.65 -0.04
C GLU A 357 -20.63 17.52 -1.07
N GLU A 358 -19.43 17.25 -1.60
CA GLU A 358 -19.21 16.14 -2.53
C GLU A 358 -19.43 14.77 -1.86
N MET A 359 -18.99 14.61 -0.60
CA MET A 359 -19.24 13.40 0.19
C MET A 359 -20.75 13.20 0.44
N GLU A 360 -21.47 14.25 0.80
CA GLU A 360 -22.91 14.19 1.02
C GLU A 360 -23.66 13.87 -0.29
N LYS A 361 -23.26 14.48 -1.41
CA LYS A 361 -23.81 14.17 -2.75
C LYS A 361 -23.68 12.69 -3.12
N VAL A 362 -22.54 12.07 -2.78
CA VAL A 362 -22.32 10.62 -2.99
C VAL A 362 -23.32 9.81 -2.17
N ILE A 363 -23.46 10.12 -0.89
CA ILE A 363 -24.32 9.40 0.04
C ILE A 363 -25.80 9.51 -0.35
N LEU A 364 -26.27 10.69 -0.74
CA LEU A 364 -27.64 10.91 -1.22
C LEU A 364 -27.93 10.13 -2.52
N ASN A 365 -26.93 9.95 -3.38
CA ASN A 365 -27.06 9.14 -4.58
C ASN A 365 -27.29 7.66 -4.27
N ILE A 366 -26.63 7.11 -3.25
CA ILE A 366 -26.83 5.74 -2.79
C ILE A 366 -28.29 5.57 -2.30
N ILE A 367 -28.80 6.51 -1.50
CA ILE A 367 -30.18 6.48 -0.99
C ILE A 367 -31.20 6.50 -2.13
N ASN A 368 -31.06 7.45 -3.06
CA ASN A 368 -32.06 7.67 -4.11
C ASN A 368 -32.18 6.48 -5.08
N PHE A 369 -31.20 5.57 -5.13
CA PHE A 369 -31.32 4.34 -5.95
C PHE A 369 -32.33 3.38 -5.35
N ASN A 370 -32.35 3.23 -4.02
CA ASN A 370 -33.27 2.35 -3.33
C ASN A 370 -34.74 2.75 -3.58
N CYS A 371 -35.04 4.05 -3.62
CA CYS A 371 -36.39 4.54 -3.93
C CYS A 371 -36.85 4.24 -5.37
N LEU A 372 -35.93 4.05 -6.33
CA LEU A 372 -36.25 3.74 -7.73
C LEU A 372 -36.37 2.24 -7.99
N CYS A 373 -35.71 1.39 -7.21
CA CYS A 373 -35.82 -0.07 -7.32
C CYS A 373 -37.01 -0.66 -6.55
N GLN A 374 -37.70 0.15 -5.74
CA GLN A 374 -38.95 -0.22 -5.04
C GLN A 374 -40.23 0.29 -5.73
N MET A 375 -40.09 0.97 -6.88
CA MET A 375 -41.18 1.29 -7.82
C MET A 375 -41.07 0.38 -9.03
#